data_AF-A0AAD5E927-F1
#
_entry.id   AF-A0AAD5E927-F1
#
_cell.length_a   1.000
_cell.length_b   1.000
_cell.length_c   1.000
_cell.angle_alpha   90.00
_cell.angle_beta   90.00
_cell.angle_gamma   90.00
#
_symmetry.space_group_name_H-M   'P 1'
#
loop_
_entity.id
_entity.type
_entity.pdbx_description
1 polymer ?
#
loop_
_entity_poly.entity_id
_entity_poly.type
_entity_poly.pdbx_seq_one_letter_code
_entity_poly.pdbx_strand_id
1 'polypeptide(L)'
;FIDNVFSSCQLPAPVCLVTLIYLQRLKTRLPKCARGDFDTPYRLFLAAVLASSKYMCESGTELTSHQISVATEGIYCARDINIMERSFLGLMSYDLWVHPHEITEFIALYGDVLEMEMVKELALV
;
A
#
# COMPACT_ATOMS: atom_id res chain seq x y z
N PHE A 1 -9.08 9.90 8.80
CA PHE A 1 -8.63 8.50 8.86
C PHE A 1 -7.32 8.30 8.12
N ILE A 2 -7.28 8.46 6.79
CA ILE A 2 -6.07 8.24 5.98
C ILE A 2 -4.89 9.10 6.45
N ASP A 3 -5.11 10.40 6.64
CA ASP A 3 -4.06 11.31 7.13
C ASP A 3 -3.47 10.87 8.46
N ASN A 4 -4.32 10.46 9.41
CA ASN A 4 -3.89 9.97 10.73
C ASN A 4 -2.99 8.73 10.63
N VAL A 5 -3.38 7.78 9.76
CA VAL A 5 -2.60 6.56 9.53
C VAL A 5 -1.24 6.92 8.92
N PHE A 6 -1.20 7.76 7.89
CA PHE A 6 0.07 8.17 7.27
C PHE A 6 0.99 8.91 8.22
N SER A 7 0.48 9.90 8.96
CA SER A 7 1.27 10.64 9.96
C SER A 7 1.82 9.74 11.06
N SER A 8 1.07 8.70 11.45
CA SER A 8 1.50 7.74 12.47
C SER A 8 2.52 6.73 11.96
N CYS A 9 2.43 6.32 10.69
CA CYS A 9 3.25 5.25 10.13
C CYS A 9 4.62 5.71 9.61
N GLN A 10 4.80 7.00 9.32
CA GLN A 10 6.08 7.60 8.90
C GLN A 10 6.79 6.85 7.75
N LEU A 11 6.02 6.44 6.74
CA LEU A 11 6.55 5.62 5.66
C LEU A 11 7.42 6.41 4.66
N PRO A 12 8.51 5.82 4.15
CA PRO A 12 9.27 6.41 3.06
C PRO A 12 8.42 6.56 1.79
N ALA A 13 8.67 7.62 1.02
CA ALA A 13 7.94 7.90 -0.23
C ALA A 13 7.89 6.71 -1.22
N PRO A 14 8.96 5.91 -1.41
CA PRO A 14 8.90 4.72 -2.26
C PRO A 14 7.88 3.67 -1.78
N VAL A 15 7.73 3.49 -0.47
CA VAL A 15 6.76 2.55 0.12
C VAL A 15 5.34 3.06 -0.12
N CYS A 16 5.11 4.37 0.02
CA CYS A 16 3.84 5.00 -0.31
C CYS A 16 3.49 4.81 -1.80
N LEU A 17 4.46 4.98 -2.70
CA LEU A 17 4.28 4.77 -4.13
C LEU A 17 3.88 3.32 -4.45
N VAL A 18 4.59 2.33 -3.89
CA VAL A 18 4.25 0.92 -4.06
C VAL A 18 2.88 0.59 -3.48
N THR A 19 2.50 1.20 -2.35
CA THR A 19 1.15 1.09 -1.79
C THR A 19 0.08 1.52 -2.80
N LEU A 20 0.30 2.64 -3.49
CA LEU A 20 -0.65 3.13 -4.50
C LEU A 20 -0.71 2.21 -5.73
N ILE A 21 0.43 1.71 -6.20
CA ILE A 21 0.50 0.73 -7.29
C ILE A 21 -0.26 -0.54 -6.92
N TYR A 22 -0.08 -1.04 -5.70
CA TYR A 22 -0.83 -2.18 -5.16
C TYR A 22 -2.34 -1.95 -5.16
N LEU A 23 -2.80 -0.79 -4.74
CA LEU A 23 -4.24 -0.45 -4.78
C LEU A 23 -4.77 -0.35 -6.21
N GLN A 24 -3.98 0.19 -7.16
CA GLN A 24 -4.35 0.22 -8.57
C GLN A 24 -4.44 -1.19 -9.17
N ARG A 25 -3.49 -2.07 -8.89
CA ARG A 25 -3.52 -3.47 -9.30
C ARG A 25 -4.72 -4.20 -8.70
N LEU A 26 -5.02 -3.96 -7.43
CA LEU A 26 -6.20 -4.57 -6.80
C LEU A 26 -7.49 -4.16 -7.52
N LYS A 27 -7.63 -2.87 -7.85
CA LYS A 27 -8.80 -2.35 -8.57
C LYS A 27 -9.02 -3.05 -9.91
N THR A 28 -7.96 -3.46 -10.61
CA THR A 28 -8.07 -4.16 -11.90
C THR A 28 -8.37 -5.65 -11.75
N ARG A 29 -7.99 -6.26 -10.62
CA ARG A 29 -8.25 -7.67 -10.29
C ARG A 29 -9.64 -7.92 -9.73
N LEU A 30 -10.29 -6.90 -9.17
CA LEU A 30 -11.65 -7.04 -8.64
C LEU A 30 -12.69 -7.20 -9.77
N PRO A 31 -13.68 -8.08 -9.61
CA PRO A 31 -14.82 -8.15 -10.52
C PRO A 31 -15.51 -6.79 -10.68
N LYS A 32 -16.00 -6.47 -11.89
CA LYS A 32 -16.72 -5.20 -12.15
C LYS A 32 -17.94 -4.97 -11.25
N CYS A 33 -18.51 -6.04 -10.71
CA CYS A 33 -19.66 -6.00 -9.80
C CYS A 33 -19.28 -6.23 -8.33
N ALA A 34 -17.99 -6.21 -7.98
CA ALA A 34 -17.54 -6.32 -6.60
C ALA A 34 -18.14 -5.18 -5.78
N ARG A 35 -18.77 -5.54 -4.66
CA ARG A 35 -19.31 -4.60 -3.68
C ARG A 35 -18.70 -4.95 -2.34
N GLY A 36 -18.17 -3.93 -1.67
CA GLY A 36 -17.72 -4.02 -0.29
C GLY A 36 -18.68 -3.31 0.63
N ASP A 37 -18.53 -3.57 1.92
CA ASP A 37 -19.15 -2.77 2.97
C ASP A 37 -18.50 -1.37 3.04
N PHE A 38 -19.12 -0.45 3.77
CA PHE A 38 -18.65 0.93 3.93
C PHE A 38 -17.18 1.01 4.37
N ASP A 39 -16.73 0.07 5.19
CA ASP A 39 -15.38 0.04 5.73
C ASP A 39 -14.34 -0.63 4.80
N THR A 40 -14.79 -1.32 3.75
CA THR A 40 -13.94 -2.15 2.89
C THR A 40 -12.80 -1.36 2.24
N PRO A 41 -13.00 -0.13 1.71
CA PRO A 41 -11.90 0.65 1.16
C PRO A 41 -10.80 0.94 2.19
N TYR A 42 -11.15 1.21 3.45
CA TYR A 42 -10.17 1.45 4.51
C TYR A 42 -9.39 0.17 4.85
N ARG A 43 -10.07 -0.99 4.88
CA ARG A 43 -9.43 -2.28 5.13
C ARG A 43 -8.43 -2.64 4.02
N LEU A 44 -8.80 -2.39 2.76
CA LEU A 44 -7.92 -2.58 1.61
C LEU A 44 -6.72 -1.63 1.65
N PHE A 45 -6.94 -0.37 2.00
CA PHE A 45 -5.88 0.61 2.20
C PHE A 45 -4.88 0.17 3.28
N LEU A 46 -5.35 -0.20 4.48
CA LEU A 46 -4.48 -0.66 5.57
C LEU A 46 -3.69 -1.92 5.18
N ALA A 47 -4.34 -2.86 4.49
CA ALA A 47 -3.68 -4.08 4.04
C ALA A 47 -2.60 -3.80 3.00
N ALA A 48 -2.86 -2.90 2.05
CA ALA A 48 -1.86 -2.48 1.06
C ALA A 48 -0.67 -1.77 1.71
N VAL A 49 -0.92 -0.87 2.67
CA VAL A 49 0.12 -0.16 3.45
C VAL A 49 1.01 -1.14 4.23
N LEU A 50 0.40 -2.10 4.90
CA LEU A 50 1.15 -3.10 5.67
C LEU A 50 1.97 -4.00 4.74
N ALA A 51 1.36 -4.49 3.66
CA ALA A 51 2.01 -5.38 2.70
C ALA A 51 3.18 -4.69 1.97
N SER A 52 3.03 -3.43 1.55
CA SER A 52 4.11 -2.67 0.90
C SER A 52 5.27 -2.42 1.86
N SER A 53 4.98 -2.05 3.11
CA SER A 53 6.01 -1.84 4.12
C SER A 53 6.79 -3.12 4.41
N LYS A 54 6.12 -4.26 4.65
CA LYS A 54 6.80 -5.54 4.87
C LYS A 54 7.62 -6.01 3.67
N TYR A 55 7.22 -5.63 2.47
CA TYR A 55 7.91 -6.05 1.25
C TYR A 55 9.15 -5.20 0.94
N MET A 56 9.10 -3.90 1.24
CA MET A 56 10.14 -2.95 0.84
C MET A 56 11.12 -2.57 1.95
N CYS A 57 10.69 -2.59 3.21
CA CYS A 57 11.52 -2.21 4.33
C CYS A 57 12.51 -3.32 4.70
N GLU A 58 13.64 -2.93 5.31
CA GLU A 58 14.58 -3.90 5.90
C GLU A 58 13.93 -4.61 7.09
N SER A 59 14.26 -5.89 7.28
CA SER A 59 13.74 -6.70 8.38
C SER A 59 13.94 -6.02 9.74
N GLY A 60 12.84 -5.88 10.48
CA GLY A 60 12.77 -5.18 11.77
C GLY A 60 12.40 -3.70 11.69
N THR A 61 12.27 -3.13 10.48
CA THR A 61 11.86 -1.73 10.27
C THR A 61 10.47 -1.61 9.63
N GLU A 62 9.91 -2.73 9.17
CA GLU A 62 8.58 -2.79 8.59
C GLU A 62 7.47 -2.52 9.62
N LEU A 63 6.34 -2.02 9.12
CA LEU A 63 5.14 -1.88 9.92
C LEU A 63 4.65 -3.25 10.39
N THR A 64 4.20 -3.26 11.65
CA THR A 64 3.53 -4.41 12.24
C THR A 64 2.02 -4.18 12.32
N SER A 65 1.25 -5.26 12.39
CA SER A 65 -0.20 -5.19 12.62
C SER A 65 -0.55 -4.45 13.93
N HIS A 66 0.34 -4.47 14.92
CA HIS A 66 0.15 -3.75 16.17
C HIS A 66 0.30 -2.24 15.97
N GLN A 67 1.32 -1.79 15.24
CA GLN A 67 1.50 -0.37 14.92
C GLN A 67 0.32 0.19 14.13
N ILE A 68 -0.18 -0.57 13.14
CA ILE A 68 -1.40 -0.17 12.40
C ILE A 68 -2.60 -0.09 13.34
N SER A 69 -2.76 -1.03 14.28
CA SER A 69 -3.87 -1.00 15.25
C SER A 69 -3.86 0.28 16.07
N VAL A 70 -2.69 0.67 16.59
CA VAL A 70 -2.48 1.92 17.33
C VAL A 70 -2.74 3.14 16.44
N ALA A 71 -2.24 3.15 15.19
CA ALA A 71 -2.47 4.23 14.22
C ALA A 71 -3.95 4.41 13.84
N THR A 72 -4.76 3.36 13.99
CA THR A 72 -6.22 3.40 13.81
C THR A 72 -6.98 3.66 15.10
N GLU A 73 -6.30 4.04 16.19
CA GLU A 73 -6.89 4.29 17.52
C GLU A 73 -7.71 3.09 18.04
N GLY A 74 -7.30 1.87 17.67
CA GLY A 74 -7.97 0.64 18.09
C GLY A 74 -9.27 0.31 17.35
N ILE A 75 -9.64 1.04 16.29
CA ILE A 75 -10.78 0.70 15.41
C ILE A 75 -10.65 -0.74 14.89
N TYR A 76 -9.44 -1.15 14.55
CA TYR A 76 -9.11 -2.51 14.15
C TYR A 76 -8.04 -3.09 15.07
N CYS A 77 -8.26 -4.30 15.59
CA CYS A 77 -7.23 -4.97 16.37
C CYS A 77 -6.17 -5.62 15.46
N ALA A 78 -5.01 -5.94 16.02
CA ALA A 78 -3.93 -6.60 15.27
C ALA A 78 -4.38 -7.89 14.56
N ARG A 79 -5.32 -8.64 15.14
CA ARG A 79 -5.90 -9.83 14.51
C ARG A 79 -6.69 -9.48 13.25
N ASP A 80 -7.50 -8.44 13.29
CA ASP A 80 -8.30 -7.99 12.14
C ASP A 80 -7.39 -7.54 11.02
N ILE A 81 -6.36 -6.76 11.34
CA ILE A 81 -5.36 -6.27 10.38
C ILE A 81 -4.62 -7.43 9.70
N ASN A 82 -4.25 -8.47 10.47
CA ASN A 82 -3.65 -9.68 9.91
C ASN A 82 -4.60 -10.44 8.97
N ILE A 83 -5.91 -10.43 9.25
CA ILE A 83 -6.92 -11.00 8.34
C ILE A 83 -7.01 -10.16 7.06
N MET A 84 -7.05 -8.82 7.19
CA MET A 84 -7.09 -7.91 6.04
C MET A 84 -5.88 -8.10 5.13
N GLU A 85 -4.67 -8.18 5.71
CA GLU A 85 -3.43 -8.45 4.97
C GLU A 85 -3.49 -9.76 4.21
N ARG A 86 -3.84 -10.88 4.87
CA ARG A 86 -3.94 -12.18 4.19
C ARG A 86 -4.96 -12.18 3.07
N SER A 87 -6.12 -11.56 3.28
CA SER A 87 -7.16 -11.43 2.25
C SER A 87 -6.65 -10.60 1.05
N PHE A 88 -5.96 -9.49 1.32
CA PHE A 88 -5.34 -8.66 0.29
C PHE A 88 -4.28 -9.43 -0.51
N LEU A 89 -3.38 -10.14 0.17
CA LEU A 89 -2.35 -10.98 -0.48
C LEU A 89 -2.98 -12.07 -1.35
N GLY A 90 -4.08 -12.68 -0.91
CA GLY A 90 -4.86 -13.63 -1.69
C GLY A 90 -5.43 -13.02 -2.97
N LEU A 91 -6.03 -11.83 -2.88
CA LEU A 91 -6.54 -11.08 -4.04
C LEU A 91 -5.42 -10.67 -5.00
N MET A 92 -4.25 -10.35 -4.45
CA MET A 92 -3.04 -10.08 -5.22
C MET A 92 -2.33 -11.34 -5.72
N SER A 93 -2.84 -12.54 -5.42
CA SER A 93 -2.18 -13.81 -5.76
C SER A 93 -0.69 -13.83 -5.38
N TYR A 94 -0.33 -13.11 -4.31
CA TYR A 94 1.04 -12.90 -3.83
C TYR A 94 2.00 -12.24 -4.85
N ASP A 95 1.48 -11.61 -5.90
CA ASP A 95 2.25 -10.87 -6.89
C ASP A 95 2.57 -9.44 -6.40
N LEU A 96 3.62 -9.37 -5.59
CA LEU A 96 4.10 -8.16 -4.91
C LEU A 96 5.26 -7.48 -5.62
N TRP A 97 5.92 -8.15 -6.56
CA TRP A 97 7.03 -7.53 -7.27
C TRP A 97 6.51 -6.37 -8.13
N VAL A 98 7.14 -5.20 -8.00
CA VAL A 98 6.84 -4.00 -8.81
C VAL A 98 7.97 -3.78 -9.79
N HIS A 99 7.68 -3.88 -11.09
CA HIS A 99 8.70 -3.63 -12.10
C HIS A 99 8.98 -2.13 -12.28
N PRO A 100 10.21 -1.73 -12.65
CA PRO A 100 10.54 -0.32 -12.91
C PRO A 100 9.66 0.37 -13.96
N HIS A 101 9.17 -0.39 -14.95
CA HIS A 101 8.25 0.16 -15.96
C HIS A 101 6.91 0.57 -15.36
N GLU A 102 6.36 -0.22 -14.42
CA GLU A 102 5.10 0.11 -13.75
C GLU A 102 5.22 1.36 -12.89
N ILE A 103 6.38 1.57 -12.27
CA ILE A 103 6.68 2.82 -11.54
C ILE A 103 6.66 4.00 -12.50
N THR A 104 7.32 3.86 -13.65
CA THR A 104 7.40 4.92 -14.67
C THR A 104 6.03 5.23 -15.25
N GLU A 105 5.23 4.20 -15.57
CA GLU A 105 3.84 4.35 -16.04
C GLU A 105 2.95 5.00 -14.97
N PHE A 106 3.08 4.61 -13.72
CA PHE A 106 2.32 5.20 -12.63
C PHE A 106 2.65 6.68 -12.45
N ILE A 107 3.94 7.05 -12.45
CA ILE A 107 4.36 8.45 -12.35
C ILE A 107 3.94 9.24 -13.60
N ALA A 108 3.98 8.65 -14.80
CA ALA A 108 3.51 9.33 -16.01
C ALA A 108 2.00 9.64 -15.95
N LEU A 109 1.21 8.82 -15.27
CA LEU A 109 -0.25 9.00 -15.14
C LEU A 109 -0.65 9.94 -13.99
N TYR A 110 0.07 9.90 -12.87
CA TYR A 110 -0.33 10.59 -11.63
C TYR A 110 0.72 11.54 -11.06
N GLY A 111 1.90 11.64 -11.67
CA GLY A 111 3.05 12.39 -11.16
C GLY A 111 2.74 13.87 -10.92
N ASP A 112 2.03 14.51 -11.86
CA ASP A 112 1.61 15.91 -11.74
C ASP A 112 0.69 16.15 -10.54
N VAL A 113 -0.20 15.19 -10.25
CA VAL A 113 -1.13 15.27 -9.10
C VAL A 113 -0.41 15.00 -7.79
N LEU A 114 0.63 14.17 -7.82
CA LEU A 114 1.41 13.78 -6.65
C LEU A 114 2.60 14.71 -6.38
N GLU A 115 2.81 15.73 -7.22
CA GLU A 115 4.01 16.59 -7.22
C GLU A 115 5.31 15.76 -7.22
N MET A 116 5.27 14.59 -7.87
CA MET A 116 6.39 13.65 -7.94
C MET A 116 7.23 13.95 -9.18
N GLU A 117 8.40 14.57 -9.01
CA GLU A 117 9.38 14.66 -10.08
C GLU A 117 10.16 13.35 -10.22
N MET A 118 10.20 12.78 -11.42
CA MET A 118 11.13 11.69 -11.73
C MET A 118 12.56 12.22 -11.62
N VAL A 119 13.27 11.90 -10.53
CA VAL A 119 14.72 12.03 -10.52
C VAL A 119 15.27 10.96 -11.47
N LYS A 120 15.64 11.39 -12.68
CA LYS A 120 16.34 10.56 -13.67
C LYS A 120 17.77 10.29 -13.20
N GLU A 121 17.95 9.48 -12.15
CA GLU A 121 19.27 8.95 -11.79
C GLU A 121 19.14 7.48 -11.46
N LEU A 122 19.32 6.63 -12.48
CA LEU A 122 19.82 5.25 -12.36
C LEU A 122 20.22 4.69 -13.74
N ALA A 123 20.88 5.54 -14.53
CA ALA A 123 21.63 5.12 -15.70
C ALA A 123 23.03 5.73 -15.59
N LEU A 124 23.82 5.26 -14.63
CA LEU A 124 25.29 5.40 -14.55
C LEU A 124 25.80 4.70 -13.29
N VAL A 125 25.90 3.36 -13.33
CA VAL A 125 27.06 2.57 -12.87
C VAL A 125 27.10 1.30 -13.73
#